data_AF-A0A6A7MD26-F1
#
_entry.id   AF-A0A6A7MD26-F1
#
_cell.length_a   1.000
_cell.length_b   1.000
_cell.length_c   1.000
_cell.angle_alpha   90.00
_cell.angle_beta   90.00
_cell.angle_gamma   90.00
#
_symmetry.space_group_name_H-M   'P 1'
#
loop_
_entity.id
_entity.type
_entity.pdbx_description
1 polymer ?
#
loop_
_entity_poly.entity_id
_entity_poly.type
_entity_poly.pdbx_seq_one_letter_code
_entity_poly.pdbx_strand_id
1 'polypeptide(L)'
;MAANAAAPLAAGDAALLRAAAGWYAAGYGLFFAADCAIALMGVSVVAALEPEGRFRGPAIVVLFALSGMLGVLVDVRMMAAAQLFRTDSPLLSAVHAAAFLDELNAACNWLSAASFLPAALATWLAARSARASGGWIAFTRVSALYQVATGLLSAASFFVPQTLLADMALVAAVIGMPLFAAVWLVWLLRDMKTTINKERIA
;
A
#
# COMPACT_ATOMS: atom_id res chain seq x y z
N MET A 1 34.99 28.05 11.20
CA MET A 1 34.19 27.12 10.37
C MET A 1 33.36 27.95 9.41
N ALA A 2 33.79 28.06 8.16
CA ALA A 2 33.04 28.77 7.14
C ALA A 2 31.76 27.96 6.83
N ALA A 3 30.61 28.62 6.92
CA ALA A 3 29.35 28.05 6.44
C ALA A 3 29.50 27.79 4.93
N ASN A 4 29.52 26.52 4.53
CA ASN A 4 29.38 26.17 3.13
C ASN A 4 28.00 26.64 2.68
N ALA A 5 27.96 27.74 1.93
CA ALA A 5 26.77 28.21 1.25
C ALA A 5 26.32 27.09 0.30
N ALA A 6 25.24 26.41 0.68
CA ALA A 6 24.63 25.39 -0.15
C ALA A 6 24.23 26.02 -1.49
N ALA A 7 24.80 25.53 -2.58
CA ALA A 7 24.39 25.95 -3.92
C ALA A 7 22.91 25.59 -4.12
N PRO A 8 22.11 26.47 -4.76
CA PRO A 8 20.73 26.14 -5.12
C PRO A 8 20.69 24.91 -6.04
N LEU A 9 19.59 24.13 -5.99
CA LEU A 9 19.30 23.12 -7.03
C LEU A 9 19.51 23.77 -8.40
N ALA A 10 20.15 23.07 -9.32
CA ALA A 10 20.16 23.52 -10.70
C ALA A 10 18.70 23.77 -11.11
N ALA A 11 18.41 24.91 -11.74
CA ALA A 11 17.04 25.35 -11.97
C ALA A 11 16.16 24.31 -12.70
N GLY A 12 16.76 23.40 -13.47
CA GLY A 12 16.09 22.26 -14.09
C GLY A 12 15.56 21.20 -13.12
N ASP A 13 16.29 20.90 -12.04
CA ASP A 13 15.92 19.86 -11.07
C ASP A 13 14.78 20.33 -10.15
N ALA A 14 14.80 21.61 -9.76
CA ALA A 14 13.72 22.22 -8.99
C ALA A 14 12.41 22.28 -9.80
N ALA A 15 12.49 22.59 -11.10
CA ALA A 15 11.32 22.60 -11.99
C ALA A 15 10.73 21.19 -12.17
N LEU A 16 11.57 20.16 -12.27
CA LEU A 16 11.14 18.76 -12.36
C LEU A 16 10.42 18.29 -11.08
N LEU A 17 10.95 18.62 -9.90
CA LEU A 17 10.30 18.28 -8.62
C LEU A 17 8.95 18.98 -8.45
N ARG A 18 8.84 20.26 -8.86
CA ARG A 18 7.57 20.98 -8.88
C ARG A 18 6.56 20.34 -9.83
N ALA A 19 7.00 19.94 -11.02
CA ALA A 19 6.16 19.23 -11.98
C ALA A 19 5.72 17.84 -11.47
N ALA A 20 6.55 17.19 -10.65
CA ALA A 20 6.25 15.89 -10.03
C ALA A 20 5.27 15.98 -8.85
N ALA A 21 5.08 17.16 -8.24
CA ALA A 21 4.22 17.32 -7.05
C ALA A 21 2.77 16.83 -7.27
N GLY A 22 2.21 17.05 -8.47
CA GLY A 22 0.88 16.55 -8.83
C GLY A 22 0.81 15.03 -8.93
N TRP A 23 1.86 14.39 -9.45
CA TRP A 23 1.96 12.93 -9.53
C TRP A 23 2.12 12.29 -8.15
N TYR A 24 2.92 12.90 -7.27
CA TYR A 24 3.03 12.46 -5.88
C TYR A 24 1.70 12.59 -5.13
N ALA A 25 0.96 13.68 -5.35
CA ALA A 25 -0.37 13.86 -4.76
C ALA A 25 -1.41 12.86 -5.31
N ALA A 26 -1.38 12.55 -6.61
CA ALA A 26 -2.26 11.56 -7.21
C ALA A 26 -1.93 10.13 -6.77
N GLY A 27 -0.65 9.77 -6.73
CA GLY A 27 -0.17 8.49 -6.18
C GLY A 27 -0.57 8.31 -4.72
N TYR A 28 -0.45 9.37 -3.92
CA TYR A 28 -0.95 9.43 -2.54
C TYR A 28 -2.46 9.15 -2.44
N GLY A 29 -3.28 9.80 -3.28
CA GLY A 29 -4.73 9.60 -3.25
C GLY A 29 -5.12 8.14 -3.56
N LEU A 30 -4.37 7.48 -4.44
CA LEU A 30 -4.53 6.07 -4.78
C LEU A 30 -4.09 5.14 -3.65
N PHE A 31 -2.97 5.41 -3.00
CA PHE A 31 -2.50 4.62 -1.85
C PHE A 31 -3.43 4.74 -0.64
N PHE A 32 -3.84 5.94 -0.29
CA PHE A 32 -4.77 6.15 0.82
C PHE A 32 -6.08 5.38 0.62
N ALA A 33 -6.60 5.40 -0.61
CA ALA A 33 -7.76 4.59 -0.98
C ALA A 33 -7.47 3.08 -0.87
N ALA A 34 -6.29 2.63 -1.30
CA ALA A 34 -5.88 1.23 -1.20
C ALA A 34 -5.70 0.77 0.26
N ASP A 35 -5.13 1.58 1.13
CA ASP A 35 -4.91 1.26 2.54
C ASP A 35 -6.21 1.28 3.35
N CYS A 36 -7.10 2.23 3.05
CA CYS A 36 -8.48 2.19 3.53
C CYS A 36 -9.20 0.93 3.04
N ALA A 37 -9.00 0.54 1.77
CA ALA A 37 -9.58 -0.67 1.23
C ALA A 37 -9.00 -1.93 1.90
N ILE A 38 -7.69 -2.00 2.19
CA ILE A 38 -7.06 -3.12 2.92
C ILE A 38 -7.65 -3.24 4.33
N ALA A 39 -7.81 -2.12 5.05
CA ALA A 39 -8.44 -2.11 6.36
C ALA A 39 -9.92 -2.55 6.29
N LEU A 40 -10.68 -2.06 5.30
CA LEU A 40 -12.08 -2.44 5.07
C LEU A 40 -12.23 -3.90 4.63
N MET A 41 -11.29 -4.43 3.84
CA MET A 41 -11.21 -5.83 3.48
C MET A 41 -11.10 -6.68 4.74
N GLY A 42 -10.24 -6.32 5.69
CA GLY A 42 -10.09 -7.04 6.94
C GLY A 42 -11.38 -7.15 7.77
N VAL A 43 -12.11 -6.05 7.90
CA VAL A 43 -13.39 -6.02 8.63
C VAL A 43 -14.46 -6.81 7.87
N SER A 44 -14.56 -6.61 6.55
CA SER A 44 -15.57 -7.27 5.70
C SER A 44 -15.35 -8.78 5.64
N VAL A 45 -14.09 -9.20 5.56
CA VAL A 45 -13.69 -10.61 5.61
C VAL A 45 -14.08 -11.21 6.94
N VAL A 46 -13.68 -10.62 8.07
CA VAL A 46 -14.02 -11.17 9.39
C VAL A 46 -15.54 -11.23 9.62
N ALA A 47 -16.30 -10.26 9.12
CA ALA A 47 -17.76 -10.25 9.20
C ALA A 47 -18.45 -11.28 8.28
N ALA A 48 -17.85 -11.59 7.12
CA ALA A 48 -18.41 -12.51 6.13
C ALA A 48 -17.91 -13.95 6.25
N LEU A 49 -16.88 -14.20 7.07
CA LEU A 49 -16.38 -15.54 7.31
C LEU A 49 -17.37 -16.30 8.19
N GLU A 50 -17.84 -17.45 7.72
CA GLU A 50 -18.31 -18.54 8.57
C GLU A 50 -17.09 -19.33 9.05
N PRO A 51 -16.61 -19.12 10.28
CA PRO A 51 -15.34 -19.67 10.70
C PRO A 51 -15.41 -21.19 10.94
N GLU A 52 -14.47 -21.95 10.38
CA GLU A 52 -14.22 -23.34 10.80
C GLU A 52 -13.11 -23.44 11.86
N GLY A 53 -13.36 -24.19 12.94
CA GLY A 53 -12.34 -24.55 13.93
C GLY A 53 -11.82 -23.40 14.80
N ARG A 54 -10.50 -23.35 15.04
CA ARG A 54 -9.82 -22.34 15.87
C ARG A 54 -9.71 -21.00 15.14
N PHE A 55 -10.82 -20.27 15.03
CA PHE A 55 -10.88 -18.97 14.38
C PHE A 55 -9.95 -17.95 15.04
N ARG A 56 -9.10 -17.31 14.24
CA ARG A 56 -8.14 -16.27 14.69
C ARG A 56 -8.60 -14.86 14.33
N GLY A 57 -9.91 -14.60 14.38
CA GLY A 57 -10.53 -13.31 14.02
C GLY A 57 -9.81 -12.08 14.59
N PRO A 58 -9.53 -12.01 15.91
CA PRO A 58 -8.81 -10.87 16.50
C PRO A 58 -7.42 -10.65 15.90
N ALA A 59 -6.67 -11.72 15.64
CA ALA A 59 -5.34 -11.60 15.03
C ALA A 59 -5.42 -11.10 13.59
N ILE A 60 -6.44 -11.53 12.82
CA ILE A 60 -6.68 -11.06 11.44
C ILE A 60 -6.99 -9.55 11.46
N VAL A 61 -7.88 -9.10 12.35
CA VAL A 61 -8.21 -7.67 12.49
C VAL A 61 -6.99 -6.85 12.88
N VAL A 62 -6.21 -7.31 13.86
CA VAL A 62 -4.99 -6.61 14.29
C VAL A 62 -3.99 -6.48 13.15
N LEU A 63 -3.77 -7.55 12.38
CA LEU A 63 -2.83 -7.51 11.24
C LEU A 63 -3.31 -6.53 10.15
N PHE A 64 -4.60 -6.53 9.79
CA PHE A 64 -5.14 -5.56 8.83
C PHE A 64 -5.09 -4.12 9.33
N ALA A 65 -5.39 -3.89 10.60
CA ALA A 65 -5.33 -2.56 11.21
C ALA A 65 -3.88 -2.02 11.25
N LEU A 66 -2.92 -2.87 11.63
CA LEU A 66 -1.50 -2.52 11.62
C LEU A 66 -1.01 -2.22 10.20
N SER A 67 -1.38 -3.05 9.23
CA SER A 67 -1.07 -2.78 7.82
C SER A 67 -1.66 -1.46 7.34
N GLY A 68 -2.94 -1.21 7.60
CA GLY A 68 -3.60 0.06 7.24
C GLY A 68 -2.92 1.27 7.89
N MET A 69 -2.56 1.18 9.18
CA MET A 69 -1.81 2.25 9.87
C MET A 69 -0.44 2.51 9.24
N LEU A 70 0.31 1.45 8.91
CA LEU A 70 1.62 1.58 8.27
C LEU A 70 1.52 2.18 6.87
N GLY A 71 0.50 1.80 6.11
CA GLY A 71 0.18 2.40 4.81
C GLY A 71 -0.13 3.89 4.92
N VAL A 72 -1.00 4.28 5.86
CA VAL A 72 -1.29 5.71 6.15
C VAL A 72 -0.02 6.49 6.55
N LEU A 73 0.96 5.87 7.21
CA LEU A 73 2.24 6.52 7.51
C LEU A 73 3.09 6.76 6.25
N VAL A 74 3.08 5.83 5.28
CA VAL A 74 3.69 6.04 3.95
C VAL A 74 3.04 7.24 3.28
N ASP A 75 1.71 7.27 3.30
CA ASP A 75 0.91 8.32 2.68
C ASP A 75 1.22 9.70 3.26
N VAL A 76 1.29 9.82 4.59
CA VAL A 76 1.63 11.08 5.26
C VAL A 76 3.03 11.55 4.85
N ARG A 77 4.01 10.65 4.71
CA ARG A 77 5.37 11.01 4.27
C ARG A 77 5.41 11.45 2.80
N MET A 78 4.70 10.74 1.92
CA MET A 78 4.56 11.11 0.52
C MET A 78 3.84 12.45 0.35
N MET A 79 2.80 12.71 1.15
CA MET A 79 2.08 13.99 1.17
C MET A 79 2.96 15.13 1.69
N ALA A 80 3.73 14.90 2.76
CA ALA A 80 4.68 15.87 3.27
C ALA A 80 5.74 16.21 2.20
N ALA A 81 6.26 15.21 1.50
CA ALA A 81 7.19 15.41 0.38
C ALA A 81 6.54 16.21 -0.77
N ALA A 82 5.32 15.87 -1.16
CA ALA A 82 4.58 16.60 -2.20
C ALA A 82 4.37 18.09 -1.85
N GLN A 83 4.07 18.39 -0.57
CA GLN A 83 3.98 19.76 -0.10
C GLN A 83 5.32 20.49 -0.16
N LEU A 84 6.41 19.83 0.27
CA LEU A 84 7.75 20.40 0.19
C LEU A 84 8.14 20.73 -1.26
N PHE A 85 7.83 19.84 -2.22
CA PHE A 85 8.07 20.08 -3.65
C PHE A 85 7.23 21.25 -4.16
N ARG A 86 5.96 21.35 -3.76
CA ARG A 86 5.05 22.43 -4.19
C ARG A 86 5.49 23.80 -3.68
N THR A 87 6.03 23.88 -2.46
CA THR A 87 6.36 25.15 -1.80
C THR A 87 7.80 25.62 -2.02
N ASP A 88 8.58 24.95 -2.87
CA ASP A 88 10.02 25.21 -3.03
C ASP A 88 10.76 25.29 -1.68
N SER A 89 10.52 24.30 -0.81
CA SER A 89 11.06 24.33 0.54
C SER A 89 12.60 24.44 0.52
N PRO A 90 13.21 25.27 1.38
CA PRO A 90 14.67 25.35 1.50
C PRO A 90 15.31 24.03 1.97
N LEU A 91 14.51 23.11 2.52
CA LEU A 91 14.92 21.74 2.85
C LEU A 91 15.26 20.90 1.61
N LEU A 92 14.86 21.34 0.41
CA LEU A 92 15.15 20.70 -0.87
C LEU A 92 16.30 21.38 -1.62
N SER A 93 17.27 22.02 -0.94
CA SER A 93 18.45 22.55 -1.63
C SER A 93 19.25 21.44 -2.32
N ALA A 94 20.11 21.76 -3.30
CA ALA A 94 20.84 20.76 -4.12
C ALA A 94 21.59 19.72 -3.28
N VAL A 95 22.09 20.16 -2.12
CA VAL A 95 22.87 19.36 -1.18
C VAL A 95 21.99 18.38 -0.41
N HIS A 96 20.71 18.70 -0.15
CA HIS A 96 19.82 17.91 0.69
C HIS A 96 18.73 17.16 -0.10
N ALA A 97 18.42 17.59 -1.33
CA ALA A 97 17.35 17.01 -2.14
C ALA A 97 17.60 15.53 -2.46
N ALA A 98 18.81 15.16 -2.87
CA ALA A 98 19.16 13.77 -3.18
C ALA A 98 19.04 12.88 -1.92
N ALA A 99 19.64 13.31 -0.81
CA ALA A 99 19.57 12.57 0.46
C ALA A 99 18.13 12.46 1.00
N PHE A 100 17.32 13.52 0.86
CA PHE A 100 15.91 13.51 1.23
C PHE A 100 15.10 12.54 0.37
N LEU A 101 15.30 12.51 -0.94
CA LEU A 101 14.60 11.59 -1.85
C LEU A 101 15.01 10.14 -1.60
N ASP A 102 16.30 9.89 -1.34
CA ASP A 102 16.79 8.56 -0.97
C ASP A 102 16.20 8.09 0.36
N GLU A 103 16.16 8.95 1.38
CA GLU A 103 15.52 8.65 2.68
C GLU A 103 14.02 8.40 2.51
N LEU A 104 13.34 9.25 1.72
CA LEU A 104 11.92 9.11 1.45
C LEU A 104 11.62 7.79 0.77
N ASN A 105 12.37 7.43 -0.28
CA ASN A 105 12.22 6.16 -0.99
C ASN A 105 12.51 4.97 -0.09
N ALA A 106 13.61 4.98 0.65
CA ALA A 106 13.97 3.91 1.58
C ALA A 106 12.89 3.73 2.67
N ALA A 107 12.43 4.84 3.27
CA ALA A 107 11.39 4.82 4.28
C ALA A 107 10.06 4.29 3.73
N CYS A 108 9.66 4.72 2.53
CA CYS A 108 8.41 4.28 1.91
C CYS A 108 8.47 2.81 1.49
N ASN A 109 9.60 2.33 0.97
CA ASN A 109 9.79 0.91 0.62
C ASN A 109 9.77 0.02 1.86
N TRP A 110 10.43 0.44 2.95
CA TRP A 110 10.41 -0.28 4.22
C TRP A 110 9.00 -0.35 4.82
N LEU A 111 8.31 0.79 4.91
CA LEU A 111 6.96 0.86 5.45
C LEU A 111 5.95 0.10 4.57
N SER A 112 6.11 0.14 3.25
CA SER A 112 5.30 -0.65 2.31
C SER A 112 5.51 -2.15 2.54
N ALA A 113 6.75 -2.60 2.71
CA ALA A 113 7.04 -4.00 3.06
C ALA A 113 6.39 -4.39 4.40
N ALA A 114 6.55 -3.55 5.41
CA ALA A 114 5.97 -3.74 6.73
C ALA A 114 4.43 -3.68 6.74
N SER A 115 3.80 -3.05 5.74
CA SER A 115 2.35 -3.05 5.54
C SER A 115 1.88 -4.30 4.79
N PHE A 116 2.48 -4.61 3.64
CA PHE A 116 2.01 -5.69 2.77
C PHE A 116 2.21 -7.09 3.34
N LEU A 117 3.31 -7.34 4.07
CA LEU A 117 3.58 -8.69 4.60
C LEU A 117 2.57 -9.11 5.69
N PRO A 118 2.24 -8.27 6.70
CA PRO A 118 1.17 -8.58 7.65
C PRO A 118 -0.22 -8.67 6.99
N ALA A 119 -0.52 -7.80 6.01
CA ALA A 119 -1.77 -7.85 5.26
C ALA A 119 -1.90 -9.19 4.50
N ALA A 120 -0.81 -9.65 3.90
CA ALA A 120 -0.77 -10.93 3.18
C ALA A 120 -1.05 -12.09 4.12
N LEU A 121 -0.43 -12.08 5.31
CA LEU A 121 -0.66 -13.09 6.34
C LEU A 121 -2.12 -13.07 6.81
N ALA A 122 -2.69 -11.89 7.05
CA ALA A 122 -4.08 -11.74 7.45
C ALA A 122 -5.04 -12.30 6.38
N THR A 123 -4.79 -11.93 5.12
CA THR A 123 -5.52 -12.38 3.94
C THR A 123 -5.44 -13.90 3.77
N TRP A 124 -4.26 -14.50 3.99
CA TRP A 124 -4.06 -15.94 3.93
C TRP A 124 -4.79 -16.69 5.07
N LEU A 125 -4.67 -16.19 6.30
CA LEU A 125 -5.36 -16.76 7.46
C LEU A 125 -6.88 -16.70 7.30
N ALA A 126 -7.39 -15.58 6.77
CA ALA A 126 -8.79 -15.43 6.43
C ALA A 126 -9.26 -16.46 5.39
N ALA A 127 -8.54 -16.58 4.27
CA ALA A 127 -8.90 -17.52 3.20
C ALA A 127 -8.82 -19.00 3.61
N ARG A 128 -8.04 -19.32 4.65
CA ARG A 128 -8.00 -20.66 5.27
C ARG A 128 -9.14 -20.92 6.25
N SER A 129 -9.67 -19.85 6.85
CA SER A 129 -10.74 -19.95 7.86
C SER A 129 -12.14 -19.91 7.25
N ALA A 130 -12.24 -19.68 5.93
CA ALA A 130 -13.49 -19.57 5.21
C ALA A 130 -14.09 -20.95 4.90
N ARG A 131 -15.32 -21.16 5.36
CA ARG A 131 -16.12 -22.36 5.06
C ARG A 131 -16.76 -22.36 3.67
N ALA A 132 -17.07 -21.18 3.15
CA ALA A 132 -17.68 -21.01 1.84
C ALA A 132 -16.70 -21.43 0.73
N SER A 133 -17.20 -22.07 -0.32
CA SER A 133 -16.47 -22.24 -1.58
C SER A 133 -16.97 -21.20 -2.58
N GLY A 134 -16.12 -20.25 -2.98
CA GLY A 134 -16.49 -19.17 -3.90
C GLY A 134 -15.29 -18.52 -4.57
N GLY A 135 -15.54 -17.86 -5.71
CA GLY A 135 -14.50 -17.21 -6.50
C GLY A 135 -13.72 -16.15 -5.72
N TRP A 136 -14.38 -15.44 -4.80
CA TRP A 136 -13.73 -14.40 -3.99
C TRP A 136 -12.70 -14.98 -3.01
N ILE A 137 -12.88 -16.20 -2.49
CA ILE A 137 -11.89 -16.86 -1.61
C ILE A 137 -10.67 -17.30 -2.40
N ALA A 138 -10.85 -17.85 -3.60
CA ALA A 138 -9.75 -18.13 -4.51
C ALA A 138 -8.98 -16.84 -4.85
N PHE A 139 -9.70 -15.76 -5.16
CA PHE A 139 -9.09 -14.46 -5.42
C PHE A 139 -8.41 -13.85 -4.18
N THR A 140 -8.94 -14.10 -2.98
CA THR A 140 -8.32 -13.70 -1.70
C THR A 140 -6.98 -14.40 -1.51
N ARG A 141 -6.85 -15.69 -1.86
CA ARG A 141 -5.57 -16.41 -1.84
C ARG A 141 -4.56 -15.84 -2.83
N VAL A 142 -5.01 -15.52 -4.05
CA VAL A 142 -4.17 -14.85 -5.06
C VAL A 142 -3.73 -13.47 -4.57
N SER A 143 -4.64 -12.72 -3.93
CA SER A 143 -4.35 -11.40 -3.36
C SER A 143 -3.31 -11.48 -2.24
N ALA A 144 -3.36 -12.52 -1.39
CA ALA A 144 -2.32 -12.76 -0.39
C ALA A 144 -0.95 -13.00 -1.05
N LEU A 145 -0.87 -13.82 -2.10
CA LEU A 145 0.39 -14.04 -2.83
C LEU A 145 0.91 -12.76 -3.48
N TYR A 146 0.02 -11.96 -4.04
CA TYR A 146 0.36 -10.66 -4.62
C TYR A 146 0.92 -9.68 -3.57
N GLN A 147 0.30 -9.63 -2.39
CA GLN A 147 0.77 -8.82 -1.27
C GLN A 147 2.13 -9.34 -0.75
N VAL A 148 2.35 -10.66 -0.67
CA VAL A 148 3.69 -11.22 -0.37
C VAL A 148 4.71 -10.75 -1.40
N ALA A 149 4.42 -10.91 -2.69
CA ALA A 149 5.34 -10.52 -3.76
C ALA A 149 5.66 -9.02 -3.71
N THR A 150 4.65 -8.17 -3.52
CA THR A 150 4.80 -6.71 -3.40
C THR A 150 5.61 -6.33 -2.17
N GLY A 151 5.36 -6.98 -1.03
CA GLY A 151 6.11 -6.76 0.21
C GLY A 151 7.58 -7.21 0.08
N LEU A 152 7.84 -8.33 -0.59
CA LEU A 152 9.21 -8.81 -0.86
C LEU A 152 9.95 -7.90 -1.84
N LEU A 153 9.30 -7.42 -2.90
CA LEU A 153 9.88 -6.44 -3.83
C LEU A 153 10.22 -5.14 -3.09
N SER A 154 9.32 -4.66 -2.23
CA SER A 154 9.53 -3.46 -1.42
C SER A 154 10.69 -3.66 -0.44
N ALA A 155 10.76 -4.80 0.26
CA ALA A 155 11.88 -5.12 1.14
C ALA A 155 13.21 -5.23 0.37
N ALA A 156 13.21 -5.90 -0.79
CA ALA A 156 14.39 -6.04 -1.62
C ALA A 156 14.87 -4.69 -2.14
N SER A 157 13.96 -3.79 -2.53
CA SER A 157 14.29 -2.43 -2.96
C SER A 157 14.86 -1.54 -1.84
N PHE A 158 14.57 -1.88 -0.57
CA PHE A 158 15.20 -1.23 0.58
C PHE A 158 16.65 -1.70 0.78
N PHE A 159 16.92 -3.00 0.59
CA PHE A 159 18.26 -3.56 0.80
C PHE A 159 19.19 -3.42 -0.40
N VAL A 160 18.64 -3.32 -1.62
CA VAL A 160 19.40 -3.30 -2.86
C VAL A 160 19.16 -1.97 -3.58
N PRO A 161 20.20 -1.12 -3.75
CA PRO A 161 20.08 0.15 -4.45
C PRO A 161 20.04 -0.09 -5.98
N GLN A 162 18.91 -0.59 -6.47
CA GLN A 162 18.68 -0.88 -7.88
C GLN A 162 17.38 -0.21 -8.34
N THR A 163 17.49 0.73 -9.27
CA THR A 163 16.38 1.57 -9.76
C THR A 163 15.22 0.74 -10.32
N LEU A 164 15.51 -0.27 -11.14
CA LEU A 164 14.50 -1.16 -11.70
C LEU A 164 13.67 -1.86 -10.60
N LEU A 165 14.30 -2.24 -9.49
CA LEU A 165 13.62 -2.92 -8.39
C LEU A 165 12.71 -1.97 -7.62
N ALA A 166 13.15 -0.73 -7.42
CA ALA A 166 12.35 0.34 -6.84
C ALA A 166 11.14 0.68 -7.74
N ASP A 167 11.33 0.77 -9.06
CA ASP A 167 10.25 1.02 -10.03
C ASP A 167 9.23 -0.12 -10.03
N MET A 168 9.70 -1.37 -9.97
CA MET A 168 8.82 -2.54 -9.88
C MET A 168 8.01 -2.55 -8.57
N ALA A 169 8.64 -2.23 -7.44
CA ALA A 169 7.96 -2.12 -6.15
C ALA A 169 6.90 -1.01 -6.18
N LEU A 170 7.25 0.14 -6.75
CA LEU A 170 6.35 1.27 -6.93
C LEU A 170 5.15 0.91 -7.80
N VAL A 171 5.36 0.30 -8.97
CA VAL A 171 4.26 -0.10 -9.87
C VAL A 171 3.34 -1.12 -9.21
N ALA A 172 3.90 -2.12 -8.54
CA ALA A 172 3.13 -3.13 -7.84
C ALA A 172 2.27 -2.50 -6.72
N ALA A 173 2.85 -1.61 -5.94
CA ALA A 173 2.17 -0.96 -4.82
C ALA A 173 1.17 0.12 -5.26
N VAL A 174 1.56 1.03 -6.16
CA VAL A 174 0.76 2.19 -6.59
C VAL A 174 -0.38 1.80 -7.53
N ILE A 175 -0.11 0.93 -8.51
CA ILE A 175 -1.06 0.63 -9.59
C ILE A 175 -1.75 -0.70 -9.32
N GLY A 176 -0.96 -1.72 -9.00
CA GLY A 176 -1.46 -3.08 -8.87
C GLY A 176 -2.38 -3.27 -7.68
N MET A 177 -2.02 -2.78 -6.49
CA MET A 177 -2.86 -2.97 -5.30
C MET A 177 -4.27 -2.34 -5.38
N PRO A 178 -4.44 -1.08 -5.84
CA PRO A 178 -5.79 -0.54 -6.05
C PRO A 178 -6.63 -1.37 -7.02
N LEU A 179 -6.02 -1.84 -8.12
CA LEU A 179 -6.70 -2.70 -9.09
C LEU A 179 -7.12 -4.03 -8.47
N PHE A 180 -6.22 -4.68 -7.71
CA PHE A 180 -6.53 -5.92 -7.00
C PHE A 180 -7.65 -5.72 -5.97
N ALA A 181 -7.60 -4.67 -5.17
CA ALA A 181 -8.63 -4.36 -4.18
C ALA A 181 -10.00 -4.10 -4.84
N ALA A 182 -10.03 -3.37 -5.95
CA ALA A 182 -11.26 -3.11 -6.70
C ALA A 182 -11.88 -4.39 -7.27
N VAL A 183 -11.07 -5.24 -7.92
CA VAL A 183 -11.54 -6.53 -8.47
C VAL A 183 -12.03 -7.45 -7.35
N TRP A 184 -11.30 -7.49 -6.23
CA TRP A 184 -11.67 -8.26 -5.05
C TRP A 184 -13.04 -7.82 -4.52
N LEU A 185 -13.24 -6.52 -4.33
CA LEU A 185 -14.49 -5.95 -3.81
C LEU A 185 -15.68 -6.25 -4.74
N VAL A 186 -15.48 -6.11 -6.05
CA VAL A 186 -16.53 -6.44 -7.04
C VAL A 186 -16.93 -7.92 -6.95
N TRP A 187 -15.97 -8.83 -6.80
CA TRP A 187 -16.24 -10.25 -6.68
C TRP A 187 -16.94 -10.60 -5.37
N LEU A 188 -16.52 -10.01 -4.25
CA LEU A 188 -17.20 -10.17 -2.96
C LEU A 188 -18.67 -9.70 -3.05
N LEU A 189 -18.90 -8.48 -3.56
CA LEU A 189 -20.25 -7.91 -3.67
C LEU A 189 -21.15 -8.74 -4.57
N ARG A 190 -20.60 -9.30 -5.66
CA ARG A 190 -21.34 -10.23 -6.54
C ARG A 190 -21.77 -11.48 -5.79
N ASP A 191 -20.88 -12.07 -4.99
CA ASP A 191 -21.16 -13.30 -4.26
C ASP A 191 -22.11 -13.08 -3.06
N MET A 192 -22.01 -11.94 -2.38
CA MET A 192 -22.98 -11.55 -1.36
C MET A 192 -24.38 -11.39 -1.96
N LYS A 193 -24.48 -10.75 -3.14
CA LYS A 193 -25.77 -10.56 -3.83
C LYS A 193 -26.40 -11.88 -4.26
N THR A 194 -25.61 -12.84 -4.75
CA THR A 194 -26.12 -14.16 -5.13
C THR A 194 -26.59 -14.96 -3.93
N THR A 195 -25.87 -14.92 -2.81
CA THR A 195 -26.25 -15.60 -1.56
C THR A 195 -27.55 -15.03 -0.98
N ILE A 196 -27.66 -13.71 -0.85
CA ILE A 196 -28.89 -13.04 -0.36
C ILE A 196 -30.09 -13.39 -1.25
N ASN A 197 -29.91 -13.42 -2.57
CA ASN A 197 -31.00 -13.78 -3.49
C ASN A 197 -31.45 -15.24 -3.35
N LYS A 198 -30.53 -16.17 -3.01
CA LYS A 198 -30.88 -17.58 -2.80
C LYS A 198 -31.67 -17.77 -1.50
N GLU A 199 -31.27 -17.10 -0.43
CA GLU A 199 -31.97 -17.16 0.87
C GLU A 199 -33.36 -16.54 0.82
N ARG A 200 -33.58 -15.55 -0.04
CA ARG A 200 -34.90 -14.89 -0.20
C ARG A 200 -35.91 -15.73 -1.01
N ILE A 201 -35.43 -16.69 -1.80
CA ILE A 201 -36.26 -17.57 -2.65
C ILE A 201 -36.54 -18.92 -1.95
N ALA A 202 -35.75 -19.29 -0.94
CA ALA A 202 -35.93 -20.47 -0.10
C ALA A 202 -36.98 -20.23 1.00
#